data_AF-A0A814S2L5-F1
#
_entry.id   AF-A0A814S2L5-F1
#
_cell.length_a   1.000
_cell.length_b   1.000
_cell.length_c   1.000
_cell.angle_alpha   90.00
_cell.angle_beta   90.00
_cell.angle_gamma   90.00
#
_symmetry.space_group_name_H-M   'P 1'
#
loop_
_entity.id
_entity.type
_entity.pdbx_description
1 polymer ?
#
loop_
_entity_poly.entity_id
_entity_poly.type
_entity_poly.pdbx_seq_one_letter_code
_entity_poly.pdbx_strand_id
1 'polypeptide(L)'
;MEGKIEEDVHFHKRMTGVLNLYFTLLITANSLSNLSGCFTIKKAWQFLADVLNMTPRPEITAEMLTVFFKCTGYQLQNVYGKQFSKLVITFQTDYLKLIKSIKSDKQSEAAVGRLTSILDEFLKNGKFSEWKKPN
;
A
#
# COMPACT_ATOMS: atom_id res chain seq x y z
N MET A 1 -30.88 -18.25 7.38
CA MET A 1 -29.89 -17.26 6.92
C MET A 1 -28.87 -18.04 6.12
N GLU A 2 -28.99 -18.04 4.78
CA GLU A 2 -28.07 -18.81 3.93
C GLU A 2 -26.67 -18.19 3.99
N GLY A 3 -25.71 -18.86 4.63
CA GLY A 3 -24.30 -18.48 4.66
C GLY A 3 -23.62 -18.70 3.31
N LYS A 4 -24.02 -17.94 2.28
CA LYS A 4 -23.34 -17.94 0.98
C LYS A 4 -22.05 -17.11 1.06
N ILE A 5 -20.98 -17.67 0.51
CA ILE A 5 -19.68 -17.00 0.42
C ILE A 5 -19.83 -15.78 -0.49
N GLU A 6 -19.31 -14.64 -0.05
CA GLU A 6 -19.28 -13.39 -0.82
C GLU A 6 -18.45 -13.59 -2.10
N GLU A 7 -18.91 -13.02 -3.22
CA GLU A 7 -18.16 -13.06 -4.47
C GLU A 7 -16.85 -12.27 -4.37
N ASP A 8 -15.79 -12.77 -5.02
CA ASP A 8 -14.45 -12.18 -4.95
C ASP A 8 -14.44 -10.70 -5.35
N VAL A 9 -15.22 -10.29 -6.36
CA VAL A 9 -15.29 -8.88 -6.79
C VAL A 9 -15.87 -7.97 -5.69
N HIS A 10 -16.88 -8.44 -4.96
CA HIS A 10 -17.49 -7.71 -3.86
C HIS A 10 -16.53 -7.63 -2.67
N PHE A 11 -15.86 -8.74 -2.36
CA PHE A 11 -14.83 -8.79 -1.33
C PHE A 11 -13.69 -7.80 -1.59
N HIS A 12 -13.12 -7.79 -2.80
CA HIS A 12 -12.01 -6.90 -3.15
C HIS A 12 -12.40 -5.43 -3.04
N LYS A 13 -13.58 -5.05 -3.56
CA LYS A 13 -14.09 -3.67 -3.43
C LYS A 13 -14.26 -3.26 -1.97
N ARG A 14 -14.83 -4.15 -1.15
CA ARG A 14 -15.04 -3.90 0.28
C ARG A 14 -13.70 -3.75 1.00
N MET A 15 -12.76 -4.65 0.77
CA MET A 15 -11.44 -4.63 1.39
C MET A 15 -10.64 -3.40 1.00
N THR A 16 -10.64 -3.03 -0.28
CA THR A 16 -9.99 -1.82 -0.79
C THR A 16 -10.58 -0.57 -0.14
N GLY A 17 -11.89 -0.50 0.08
CA GLY A 17 -12.52 0.60 0.84
C GLY A 17 -12.03 0.69 2.29
N VAL A 18 -11.97 -0.45 3.00
CA VAL A 18 -11.48 -0.53 4.39
C VAL A 18 -10.00 -0.12 4.49
N LEU A 19 -9.16 -0.60 3.58
CA LEU A 19 -7.75 -0.26 3.53
C LEU A 19 -7.52 1.22 3.26
N ASN A 20 -8.26 1.81 2.31
CA ASN A 20 -8.21 3.24 2.02
C ASN A 20 -8.52 4.06 3.27
N LEU A 21 -9.61 3.73 3.99
CA LEU A 21 -9.97 4.42 5.21
C LEU A 21 -8.87 4.30 6.28
N TYR A 22 -8.37 3.08 6.50
CA TYR A 22 -7.33 2.82 7.49
C TYR A 22 -6.05 3.62 7.21
N PHE A 23 -5.51 3.55 5.99
CA PHE A 23 -4.29 4.26 5.63
C PHE A 23 -4.45 5.78 5.60
N THR A 24 -5.64 6.26 5.22
CA THR A 24 -5.95 7.70 5.28
C THR A 24 -5.96 8.17 6.74
N LEU A 25 -6.54 7.39 7.66
CA LEU A 25 -6.55 7.73 9.08
C LEU A 25 -5.13 7.82 9.66
N LEU A 26 -4.21 6.95 9.24
CA LEU A 26 -2.80 6.97 9.68
C LEU A 26 -2.06 8.26 9.33
N ILE A 27 -2.42 8.92 8.23
CA ILE A 27 -1.81 10.19 7.82
C ILE A 27 -2.58 11.41 8.35
N THR A 28 -3.91 11.31 8.48
CA THR A 28 -4.76 12.42 8.94
C THR A 28 -4.60 12.67 10.44
N ALA A 29 -4.38 11.64 11.25
CA ALA A 29 -4.28 11.82 12.69
C ALA A 29 -3.03 12.60 13.16
N ASN A 30 -2.08 12.89 12.27
CA ASN A 30 -1.00 13.83 12.59
C ASN A 30 -1.48 15.29 12.69
N SER A 31 -2.64 15.65 12.12
CA SER A 31 -3.26 16.98 12.26
C SER A 31 -4.24 17.10 13.42
N LEU A 32 -4.68 15.97 13.99
CA LEU A 32 -5.66 15.91 15.08
C LEU A 32 -4.94 15.55 16.38
N SER A 33 -4.65 16.57 17.20
CA SER A 33 -3.91 16.46 18.48
C SER A 33 -4.38 15.31 19.39
N ASN A 34 -5.69 15.03 19.39
CA ASN A 34 -6.34 14.01 20.23
C ASN A 34 -6.18 12.56 19.73
N LEU A 35 -5.66 12.32 18.52
CA LEU A 35 -5.48 10.98 17.92
C LEU A 35 -4.00 10.59 17.74
N SER A 36 -3.09 11.48 18.14
CA SER A 36 -1.65 11.39 17.90
C SER A 36 -0.98 10.12 18.45
N GLY A 37 -1.55 9.46 19.46
CA GLY A 37 -1.02 8.23 20.06
C GLY A 37 -1.37 6.93 19.34
N CYS A 38 -2.51 6.86 18.63
CA CYS A 38 -3.02 5.60 18.05
C CYS A 38 -2.79 5.51 16.53
N PHE A 39 -2.91 6.62 15.81
CA PHE A 39 -2.87 6.66 14.35
C PHE A 39 -1.74 7.60 13.89
N THR A 40 -0.51 7.16 14.06
CA THR A 40 0.67 7.96 13.68
C THR A 40 1.25 7.46 12.35
N ILE A 41 1.95 8.34 11.63
CA ILE A 41 2.78 7.97 10.47
C ILE A 41 3.77 6.83 10.78
N LYS A 42 4.21 6.69 12.05
CA LYS A 42 5.02 5.58 12.54
C LYS A 42 4.35 4.22 12.35
N LYS A 43 3.02 4.14 12.52
CA LYS A 43 2.25 2.92 12.28
C LYS A 43 2.21 2.55 10.80
N ALA A 44 2.20 3.54 9.90
CA ALA A 44 2.32 3.28 8.46
C ALA A 44 3.69 2.69 8.11
N TRP A 45 4.76 3.19 8.73
CA TRP A 45 6.10 2.61 8.57
C TRP A 45 6.19 1.18 9.14
N GLN A 46 5.65 0.94 10.34
CA GLN A 46 5.58 -0.39 10.94
C GLN A 46 4.81 -1.36 10.05
N PHE A 47 3.64 -0.95 9.57
CA PHE A 47 2.84 -1.73 8.64
C PHE A 47 3.62 -2.13 7.39
N LEU A 48 4.35 -1.19 6.78
CA LEU A 48 5.18 -1.50 5.62
C LEU A 48 6.25 -2.54 5.97
N ALA A 49 6.96 -2.37 7.08
CA ALA A 49 7.98 -3.34 7.53
C ALA A 49 7.37 -4.73 7.82
N ASP A 50 6.21 -4.79 8.47
CA ASP A 50 5.51 -6.05 8.76
C ASP A 50 5.12 -6.78 7.47
N VAL A 51 4.60 -6.05 6.48
CA VAL A 51 4.25 -6.63 5.17
C VAL A 51 5.47 -7.20 4.47
N LEU A 52 6.64 -6.56 4.58
CA LEU A 52 7.88 -7.07 3.98
C LEU A 52 8.42 -8.33 4.66
N ASN A 53 8.11 -8.51 5.94
CA ASN A 53 8.52 -9.68 6.71
C ASN A 53 7.57 -10.88 6.49
N MET A 54 6.42 -10.68 5.86
CA MET A 54 5.45 -11.74 5.57
C MET A 54 5.66 -12.32 4.17
N THR A 55 5.30 -13.60 4.00
CA THR A 55 5.26 -14.20 2.65
C THR A 55 4.13 -13.56 1.84
N PRO A 56 4.42 -12.96 0.67
CA PRO A 56 3.41 -12.27 -0.12
C PRO A 56 2.35 -13.22 -0.68
N ARG A 57 1.11 -12.76 -0.74
CA ARG A 57 0.05 -13.35 -1.56
C ARG A 57 -0.13 -12.45 -2.79
N PRO A 58 0.21 -12.88 -4.01
CA PRO A 58 0.45 -11.96 -5.14
C PRO A 58 -0.65 -10.93 -5.39
N GLU A 59 -1.90 -11.38 -5.49
CA GLU A 59 -3.04 -10.49 -5.71
C GLU A 59 -3.29 -9.53 -4.52
N ILE A 60 -3.58 -10.10 -3.34
CA ILE A 60 -4.00 -9.35 -2.15
C ILE A 60 -2.89 -8.39 -1.69
N THR A 61 -1.65 -8.88 -1.63
CA THR A 61 -0.51 -8.06 -1.21
C THR A 61 -0.26 -6.92 -2.21
N ALA A 62 -0.35 -7.18 -3.51
CA ALA A 62 -0.14 -6.13 -4.51
C ALA A 62 -1.25 -5.06 -4.49
N GLU A 63 -2.51 -5.46 -4.32
CA GLU A 63 -3.61 -4.51 -4.19
C GLU A 63 -3.51 -3.69 -2.90
N MET A 64 -3.23 -4.34 -1.77
CA MET A 64 -3.05 -3.66 -0.49
C MET A 64 -1.91 -2.62 -0.54
N LEU A 65 -0.77 -2.99 -1.11
CA LEU A 65 0.37 -2.08 -1.26
C LEU A 65 0.09 -0.95 -2.25
N THR A 66 -0.66 -1.23 -3.32
CA THR A 66 -1.12 -0.20 -4.26
C THR A 66 -1.94 0.88 -3.55
N VAL A 67 -2.88 0.48 -2.70
CA VAL A 67 -3.68 1.40 -1.90
C VAL A 67 -2.81 2.14 -0.88
N PHE A 68 -1.92 1.42 -0.19
CA PHE A 68 -1.00 1.98 0.80
C PHE A 68 -0.12 3.11 0.22
N PHE A 69 0.58 2.86 -0.90
CA PHE A 69 1.46 3.86 -1.50
C PHE A 69 0.70 5.07 -2.04
N LYS A 70 -0.51 4.87 -2.58
CA LYS A 70 -1.38 5.98 -3.02
C LYS A 70 -1.81 6.88 -1.87
N CYS A 71 -2.15 6.32 -0.71
CA CYS A 71 -2.58 7.10 0.44
C CYS A 71 -1.39 7.73 1.18
N THR A 72 -0.38 6.93 1.50
CA THR A 72 0.65 7.30 2.49
C THR A 72 1.98 7.72 1.90
N GLY A 73 2.25 7.42 0.61
CA GLY A 73 3.57 7.57 -0.01
C GLY A 73 4.14 8.98 0.09
N TYR A 74 3.32 10.00 -0.18
CA TYR A 74 3.72 11.40 -0.09
C TYR A 74 4.10 11.80 1.36
N GLN A 75 3.28 11.43 2.34
CA GLN A 75 3.49 11.77 3.74
C GLN A 75 4.71 11.03 4.33
N LEU A 76 4.87 9.74 4.02
CA LEU A 76 6.03 8.96 4.43
C LEU A 76 7.32 9.52 3.85
N GLN A 77 7.29 9.96 2.59
CA GLN A 77 8.43 10.60 1.96
C GLN A 77 8.79 11.93 2.63
N ASN A 78 7.80 12.74 3.00
CA ASN A 78 8.06 14.01 3.69
C ASN A 78 8.66 13.80 5.09
N VAL A 79 8.23 12.78 5.83
CA VAL A 79 8.68 12.51 7.21
C VAL A 79 10.04 11.80 7.24
N TYR A 80 10.24 10.77 6.41
CA TYR A 80 11.42 9.90 6.48
C TYR A 80 12.44 10.16 5.35
N GLY A 81 12.08 10.96 4.35
CA GLY A 81 12.96 11.42 3.27
C GLY A 81 13.71 10.28 2.60
N LYS A 82 15.05 10.37 2.62
CA LYS A 82 15.96 9.45 1.95
C LYS A 82 15.83 8.00 2.45
N GLN A 83 15.45 7.77 3.70
CA GLN A 83 15.32 6.40 4.23
C GLN A 83 14.12 5.67 3.61
N PHE A 84 13.02 6.39 3.42
CA PHE A 84 11.86 5.86 2.72
C PHE A 84 12.18 5.57 1.25
N SER A 85 12.88 6.48 0.56
CA SER A 85 13.27 6.26 -0.83
C SER A 85 14.14 5.01 -1.01
N LYS A 86 15.10 4.77 -0.11
CA LYS A 86 15.89 3.53 -0.12
C LYS A 86 15.01 2.30 0.03
N LEU A 87 14.09 2.33 0.99
CA LEU A 87 13.16 1.23 1.24
C LEU A 87 12.29 0.92 0.01
N VAL A 88 11.79 1.94 -0.67
CA VAL A 88 10.99 1.79 -1.90
C VAL A 88 11.81 1.22 -3.06
N ILE A 89 13.08 1.62 -3.20
CA ILE A 89 13.98 1.03 -4.19
C ILE A 89 14.22 -0.46 -3.89
N THR A 90 14.57 -0.81 -2.65
CA THR A 90 14.74 -2.21 -2.22
C THR A 90 13.46 -3.02 -2.42
N PHE A 91 12.31 -2.43 -2.14
CA PHE A 91 11.01 -3.04 -2.39
C PHE A 91 10.85 -3.42 -3.87
N GLN A 92 11.14 -2.48 -4.77
CA GLN A 92 11.01 -2.69 -6.20
C GLN A 92 12.01 -3.71 -6.75
N THR A 93 13.24 -3.74 -6.23
CA THR A 93 14.27 -4.64 -6.74
C THR A 93 14.14 -6.05 -6.23
N ASP A 94 13.71 -6.24 -4.97
CA ASP A 94 13.82 -7.52 -4.28
C ASP A 94 12.43 -8.11 -4.01
N TYR A 95 11.55 -7.31 -3.40
CA TYR A 95 10.22 -7.79 -3.01
C TYR A 95 9.29 -8.00 -4.22
N LEU A 96 9.35 -7.14 -5.25
CA LEU A 96 8.60 -7.40 -6.49
C LEU A 96 9.06 -8.67 -7.20
N LYS A 97 10.35 -9.00 -7.15
CA LYS A 97 10.84 -10.28 -7.72
C LYS A 97 10.28 -11.47 -6.95
N LEU A 98 10.21 -11.36 -5.62
CA LEU A 98 9.58 -12.37 -4.76
C LEU A 98 8.09 -12.55 -5.07
N ILE A 99 7.34 -11.45 -5.26
CA ILE A 99 5.93 -11.54 -5.64
C ILE A 99 5.76 -12.21 -7.02
N LYS A 100 6.60 -11.84 -7.99
CA LYS A 100 6.55 -12.37 -9.37
C LYS A 100 7.01 -13.83 -9.48
N SER A 101 7.79 -14.33 -8.53
CA SER A 101 8.26 -15.73 -8.55
C SER A 101 7.21 -16.73 -8.06
N ILE A 102 6.18 -16.26 -7.36
CA ILE A 102 5.03 -17.09 -6.96
C ILE A 102 4.14 -17.29 -8.17
N LYS A 103 3.64 -18.52 -8.40
CA LYS A 103 2.70 -18.83 -9.49
C LYS A 103 1.50 -17.87 -9.44
N SER A 104 1.38 -17.03 -10.46
CA SER A 104 0.34 -16.00 -10.55
C SER A 104 -0.73 -16.39 -11.58
N ASP A 105 -1.99 -16.11 -11.24
CA ASP A 105 -3.08 -16.05 -12.21
C ASP A 105 -3.13 -14.66 -12.90
N LYS A 106 -4.02 -14.52 -13.90
CA LYS A 106 -4.19 -13.24 -14.63
C LYS A 106 -4.55 -12.07 -13.70
N GLN A 107 -5.25 -12.34 -12.60
CA GLN A 107 -5.72 -11.32 -11.67
C GLN A 107 -4.57 -10.79 -10.81
N SER A 108 -3.71 -11.70 -10.34
CA SER A 108 -2.45 -11.44 -9.67
C SER A 108 -1.50 -10.61 -10.55
N GLU A 109 -1.36 -10.97 -11.82
CA GLU A 109 -0.52 -10.21 -12.77
C GLU A 109 -1.01 -8.76 -12.94
N ALA A 110 -2.33 -8.56 -13.07
CA ALA A 110 -2.92 -7.24 -13.19
C ALA A 110 -2.69 -6.39 -11.91
N ALA A 111 -2.82 -6.99 -10.72
CA ALA A 111 -2.57 -6.32 -9.45
C ALA A 111 -1.09 -5.92 -9.29
N VAL A 112 -0.17 -6.84 -9.59
CA VAL A 112 1.28 -6.59 -9.57
C VAL A 112 1.69 -5.54 -10.60
N GLY A 113 1.04 -5.53 -11.77
CA GLY A 113 1.24 -4.50 -12.80
C GLY A 113 0.90 -3.10 -12.28
N ARG A 114 -0.25 -2.93 -11.63
CA ARG A 114 -0.65 -1.65 -11.01
C ARG A 114 0.34 -1.17 -9.95
N LEU A 115 0.80 -2.08 -9.09
CA LEU A 115 1.82 -1.78 -8.09
C LEU A 115 3.14 -1.35 -8.75
N THR A 116 3.58 -2.08 -9.78
CA THR A 116 4.81 -1.78 -10.51
C THR A 116 4.74 -0.40 -11.15
N SER A 117 3.61 -0.01 -11.76
CA SER A 117 3.45 1.31 -12.37
C SER A 117 3.63 2.46 -11.38
N ILE A 118 3.11 2.32 -10.16
CA ILE A 118 3.25 3.36 -9.11
C ILE A 118 4.70 3.50 -8.66
N LEU A 119 5.41 2.37 -8.54
CA LEU A 119 6.80 2.36 -8.13
C LEU A 119 7.72 2.90 -9.25
N ASP A 120 7.43 2.56 -10.50
CA ASP A 120 8.12 3.12 -11.66
C ASP A 120 7.92 4.64 -11.77
N GLU A 121 6.70 5.13 -11.49
CA GLU A 121 6.42 6.56 -11.42
C GLU A 121 7.25 7.23 -10.32
N PHE A 122 7.34 6.61 -9.14
CA PHE A 122 8.18 7.09 -8.06
C PHE A 122 9.66 7.11 -8.44
N LEU A 123 10.21 6.06 -9.08
CA LEU A 123 11.60 6.04 -9.50
C LEU A 123 11.92 7.12 -10.52
N LYS A 124 11.00 7.40 -11.45
CA LYS A 124 11.18 8.43 -12.48
C LYS A 124 11.13 9.84 -11.89
N ASN A 125 10.15 10.09 -11.02
CA ASN A 125 9.88 11.43 -10.51
C ASN A 125 10.63 11.75 -9.22
N GLY A 126 11.16 10.73 -8.54
CA GLY A 126 11.74 10.82 -7.21
C GLY A 126 10.74 11.21 -6.13
N LYS A 127 9.43 11.24 -6.43
CA LYS A 127 8.37 11.65 -5.51
C LYS A 127 7.06 10.91 -5.74
N PHE A 128 6.35 10.62 -4.66
CA PHE A 128 4.97 10.16 -4.75
C PHE A 128 4.05 11.36 -5.02
N SER A 129 3.00 11.14 -5.82
CA SER A 129 1.94 12.12 -5.97
C SER A 129 1.23 12.34 -4.63
N GLU A 130 0.95 13.59 -4.31
CA GLU A 130 0.12 13.91 -3.15
C GLU A 130 -1.27 13.32 -3.37
N TRP A 131 -1.76 12.59 -2.38
CA TRP A 131 -3.13 12.10 -2.40
C TRP A 131 -4.08 13.29 -2.46
N LYS A 132 -4.75 13.47 -3.60
CA LYS A 132 -5.81 14.46 -3.77
C LYS A 132 -7.14 13.75 -3.59
N LYS A 133 -7.99 14.29 -2.70
CA LYS A 133 -9.38 13.83 -2.56
C LYS A 133 -10.02 13.84 -3.96
N PRO A 134 -10.63 12.74 -4.43
CA PRO A 134 -11.39 12.79 -5.66
C PRO A 134 -12.52 13.83 -5.48
N ASN A 135 -12.60 14.78 -6.41
CA ASN A 135 -13.63 15.83 -6.46
C ASN A 135 -15.03 15.22 -6.53
#